data_AF-A0A7W5D9C7-F1
#
_entry.id   AF-A0A7W5D9C7-F1
#
_cell.length_a   1.000
_cell.length_b   1.000
_cell.length_c   1.000
_cell.angle_alpha   90.00
_cell.angle_beta   90.00
_cell.angle_gamma   90.00
#
_symmetry.space_group_name_H-M   'P 1'
#
loop_
_entity.id
_entity.type
_entity.pdbx_description
1 polymer ?
#
loop_
_entity_poly.entity_id
_entity_poly.type
_entity_poly.pdbx_seq_one_letter_code
_entity_poly.pdbx_strand_id
1 'polypeptide(L)'
;MDFRRLLALWPKTITGPLMPIGASAFGDVFFQRPRGNVEKLDVLVGGVHHAASSYDEFKSLMNSRYWRDTNLMTGGVHLTRSKGLSRKKSQFLGFAAHPSISGKLDWALAMPMDAVVWHAVCAKTLDGSSR
;
A
#
# COMPACT_ATOMS: atom_id res chain seq x y z
N MET A 1 -14.41 -0.99 -0.32
CA MET A 1 -13.39 0.07 -0.52
C MET A 1 -13.24 0.24 -2.02
N ASP A 2 -13.17 1.47 -2.51
CA ASP A 2 -13.07 1.76 -3.95
C ASP A 2 -11.60 2.00 -4.34
N PHE A 3 -10.93 0.94 -4.83
CA PHE A 3 -9.53 1.02 -5.20
C PHE A 3 -9.27 1.87 -6.45
N ARG A 4 -10.25 1.99 -7.36
CA ARG A 4 -10.09 2.83 -8.55
C ARG A 4 -9.98 4.30 -8.15
N ARG A 5 -10.82 4.74 -7.20
CA ARG A 5 -10.73 6.08 -6.62
C ARG A 5 -9.38 6.32 -5.94
N LEU A 6 -8.84 5.34 -5.21
CA LEU A 6 -7.55 5.48 -4.54
C LEU A 6 -6.40 5.63 -5.56
N LEU A 7 -6.38 4.78 -6.58
CA LEU A 7 -5.36 4.82 -7.64
C LEU A 7 -5.44 6.11 -8.48
N ALA A 8 -6.64 6.67 -8.67
CA ALA A 8 -6.83 7.94 -9.38
C ALA A 8 -6.18 9.16 -8.65
N LEU A 9 -5.82 9.02 -7.38
CA LEU A 9 -5.08 10.05 -6.64
C LEU A 9 -3.60 10.13 -7.04
N TRP A 10 -3.10 9.17 -7.83
CA TRP A 10 -1.70 9.02 -8.22
C TRP A 10 -1.49 9.15 -9.74
N PRO A 11 -1.94 10.25 -10.38
CA PRO A 11 -1.99 10.35 -11.84
C PRO A 11 -0.62 10.33 -12.53
N LYS A 12 0.47 10.70 -11.84
CA LYS A 12 1.83 10.65 -12.42
C LYS A 12 2.47 9.28 -12.29
N THR A 13 2.15 8.55 -11.22
CA THR A 13 2.71 7.24 -10.89
C THR A 13 1.91 6.10 -11.54
N ILE A 14 0.58 6.19 -11.49
CA ILE A 14 -0.34 5.18 -12.00
C ILE A 14 -0.82 5.59 -13.39
N THR A 15 -0.24 4.93 -14.40
CA THR A 15 -0.58 5.13 -15.80
C THR A 15 -1.08 3.85 -16.45
N GLY A 16 -1.86 4.00 -17.53
CA GLY A 16 -2.35 2.90 -18.34
C GLY A 16 -3.44 2.04 -17.67
N PRO A 17 -3.96 1.05 -18.41
CA PRO A 17 -4.97 0.13 -17.89
C PRO A 17 -4.41 -0.79 -16.79
N LEU A 18 -5.26 -1.10 -15.83
CA LEU A 18 -4.99 -2.03 -14.73
C LEU A 18 -6.30 -2.57 -14.14
N MET A 19 -6.19 -3.64 -13.35
CA MET A 19 -7.28 -4.18 -12.55
C MET A 19 -6.86 -4.27 -11.08
N PRO A 20 -7.49 -3.51 -10.16
CA PRO A 20 -7.16 -3.59 -8.74
C PRO A 20 -7.48 -4.96 -8.16
N ILE A 21 -6.59 -5.49 -7.33
CA ILE A 21 -6.75 -6.77 -6.63
C ILE A 21 -7.16 -6.51 -5.17
N GLY A 22 -6.42 -5.65 -4.48
CA GLY A 22 -6.62 -5.38 -3.06
C GLY A 22 -5.54 -4.47 -2.50
N ALA A 23 -5.51 -4.31 -1.18
CA ALA A 23 -4.51 -3.49 -0.52
C ALA A 23 -3.97 -4.10 0.77
N SER A 24 -2.76 -3.72 1.15
CA SER A 24 -2.17 -4.01 2.45
C SER A 24 -2.89 -3.25 3.57
N ALA A 25 -2.56 -3.54 4.83
CA ALA A 25 -3.11 -2.79 5.97
C ALA A 25 -2.65 -1.31 6.00
N PHE A 26 -1.56 -0.99 5.32
CA PHE A 26 -0.94 0.34 5.27
C PHE A 26 -1.26 1.11 3.99
N GLY A 27 -2.10 0.55 3.10
CA GLY A 27 -2.57 1.27 1.91
C GLY A 27 -1.81 0.97 0.62
N ASP A 28 -0.81 0.08 0.64
CA ASP A 28 -0.20 -0.38 -0.62
C ASP A 28 -1.26 -1.10 -1.47
N VAL A 29 -1.48 -0.66 -2.71
CA VAL A 29 -2.50 -1.22 -3.59
C VAL A 29 -1.86 -2.16 -4.60
N PHE A 30 -2.30 -3.40 -4.62
CA PHE A 30 -1.90 -4.41 -5.61
C PHE A 30 -2.88 -4.40 -6.77
N PHE A 31 -2.35 -4.48 -7.99
CA PHE A 31 -3.16 -4.50 -9.21
C PHE A 31 -2.48 -5.32 -10.31
N GLN A 32 -3.29 -5.87 -11.21
CA GLN A 32 -2.82 -6.61 -12.36
C GLN A 32 -2.76 -5.72 -13.61
N ARG A 33 -1.70 -5.87 -14.40
CA ARG A 33 -1.55 -5.25 -15.73
C ARG A 33 -2.17 -6.13 -16.82
N PRO A 34 -2.48 -5.58 -18.01
CA PRO A 34 -3.00 -6.37 -19.13
C PRO A 34 -2.08 -7.52 -19.57
N ARG A 35 -0.76 -7.37 -19.37
CA ARG A 35 0.23 -8.42 -19.63
C ARG A 35 0.22 -9.56 -18.60
N GLY A 36 -0.60 -9.46 -17.56
CA GLY A 36 -0.81 -10.49 -16.56
C GLY A 36 0.03 -10.32 -15.28
N ASN A 37 1.11 -9.54 -15.32
CA ASN A 37 1.95 -9.28 -14.15
C ASN A 37 1.20 -8.48 -13.08
N VAL A 38 1.56 -8.70 -11.82
CA VAL A 38 1.02 -8.02 -10.65
C VAL A 38 2.06 -7.03 -10.13
N GLU A 39 1.60 -5.81 -9.93
CA GLU A 39 2.36 -4.68 -9.42
C GLU A 39 1.74 -4.15 -8.13
N LYS A 40 2.54 -3.44 -7.34
CA LYS A 40 2.15 -2.79 -6.09
C LYS A 40 2.49 -1.31 -6.17
N LEU A 41 1.49 -0.45 -5.93
CA LEU A 41 1.74 0.93 -5.56
C LEU A 41 2.22 0.95 -4.10
N ASP A 42 3.46 1.39 -3.87
CA ASP A 42 4.01 1.54 -2.52
C ASP A 42 3.71 2.94 -2.01
N VAL A 43 2.85 3.06 -1.00
CA VAL A 43 2.41 4.36 -0.51
C VAL A 43 3.34 4.95 0.54
N LEU A 44 4.31 4.20 1.04
CA LEU A 44 5.27 4.64 2.05
C LEU A 44 6.59 5.11 1.43
N VAL A 45 7.02 4.47 0.35
CA VAL A 45 8.25 4.80 -0.41
C VAL A 45 7.92 5.57 -1.69
N GLY A 46 6.78 5.28 -2.31
CA GLY A 46 6.41 5.81 -3.62
C GLY A 46 6.75 4.85 -4.75
N GLY A 47 6.12 5.07 -5.90
CA GLY A 47 6.37 4.31 -7.11
C GLY A 47 5.60 3.00 -7.21
N VAL A 48 5.82 2.31 -8.33
CA VAL A 48 5.21 1.01 -8.66
C VAL A 48 6.29 -0.05 -8.67
N HIS A 49 6.07 -1.12 -7.92
CA HIS A 49 7.03 -2.21 -7.74
C HIS A 49 6.44 -3.52 -8.23
N HIS A 50 7.25 -4.37 -8.83
CA HIS A 50 6.85 -5.70 -9.25
C HIS A 50 6.53 -6.58 -8.01
N ALA A 51 5.37 -7.22 -8.00
CA ALA A 51 4.95 -8.10 -6.92
C ALA A 51 4.93 -9.58 -7.32
N ALA A 52 4.53 -9.88 -8.57
CA ALA A 52 4.53 -11.23 -9.15
C ALA A 52 4.41 -11.16 -10.69
N SER A 53 4.88 -12.19 -11.38
CA SER A 53 4.80 -12.30 -12.85
C SER A 53 3.39 -12.69 -13.33
N SER A 54 2.54 -13.24 -12.47
CA SER A 54 1.15 -13.56 -12.77
C SER A 54 0.25 -13.49 -11.53
N TYR A 55 -1.07 -13.49 -11.73
CA TYR A 55 -2.03 -13.57 -10.62
C TYR A 55 -1.96 -14.91 -9.87
N ASP A 56 -1.69 -16.01 -10.57
CA ASP A 56 -1.54 -17.32 -9.92
C ASP A 56 -0.28 -17.40 -9.06
N GLU A 57 0.83 -16.87 -9.56
CA GLU A 57 2.05 -16.71 -8.76
C GLU A 57 1.80 -15.81 -7.55
N PHE A 58 1.11 -14.68 -7.74
CA PHE A 58 0.74 -13.79 -6.64
C PHE A 58 -0.05 -14.52 -5.54
N LYS A 59 -1.07 -15.33 -5.91
CA LYS A 59 -1.81 -16.16 -4.95
C LYS A 59 -0.91 -17.14 -4.21
N SER A 60 0.05 -17.75 -4.90
CA SER A 60 1.02 -18.67 -4.28
C SER A 60 1.93 -17.94 -3.28
N LEU A 61 2.48 -16.78 -3.70
CA LEU A 61 3.36 -15.94 -2.88
C LEU A 61 2.69 -15.40 -1.63
N MET A 62 1.38 -15.10 -1.68
CA MET A 62 0.60 -14.70 -0.51
C MET A 62 0.61 -15.73 0.62
N ASN A 63 0.91 -17.01 0.34
CA ASN A 63 1.06 -18.05 1.37
C ASN A 63 2.47 -18.09 1.99
N SER A 64 3.46 -17.48 1.33
CA SER A 64 4.82 -17.38 1.85
C SER A 64 4.89 -16.38 2.99
N ARG A 65 5.45 -16.81 4.13
CA ARG A 65 5.72 -15.92 5.26
C ARG A 65 6.65 -14.79 4.87
N TYR A 66 7.78 -15.12 4.24
CA TYR A 66 8.77 -14.13 3.80
C TYR A 66 8.13 -13.07 2.90
N TRP A 67 7.38 -13.51 1.88
CA TRP A 67 6.75 -12.57 0.96
C TRP A 67 5.75 -11.66 1.67
N ARG A 68 4.92 -12.20 2.58
CA ARG A 68 3.97 -11.40 3.37
C ARG A 68 4.68 -10.41 4.29
N ASP A 69 5.76 -10.81 4.94
CA ASP A 69 6.50 -9.95 5.85
C ASP A 69 7.09 -8.75 5.09
N THR A 70 7.65 -8.98 3.90
CA THR A 70 8.21 -7.92 3.04
C THR A 70 7.14 -7.05 2.36
N ASN A 71 6.05 -7.62 1.87
CA ASN A 71 5.08 -6.90 1.02
C ASN A 71 3.84 -6.39 1.75
N LEU A 72 3.47 -6.99 2.88
CA LEU A 72 2.28 -6.64 3.66
C LEU A 72 2.62 -6.07 5.04
N MET A 73 3.90 -6.01 5.40
CA MET A 73 4.39 -5.49 6.67
C MET A 73 3.68 -6.13 7.89
N THR A 74 3.51 -7.44 7.86
CA THR A 74 2.82 -8.24 8.90
C THR A 74 3.33 -7.95 10.31
N GLY A 75 4.63 -7.73 10.50
CA GLY A 75 5.22 -7.32 11.78
C GLY A 75 4.70 -5.98 12.28
N GLY A 76 4.56 -4.98 11.40
CA GLY A 76 3.95 -3.70 11.72
C GLY A 76 2.46 -3.82 12.06
N VAL A 77 1.74 -4.70 11.35
CA VAL A 77 0.33 -5.01 11.68
C VAL A 77 0.23 -5.65 13.06
N HIS A 78 1.13 -6.57 13.40
CA HIS A 78 1.13 -7.20 14.72
C HIS A 78 1.42 -6.18 15.83
N LEU A 79 2.43 -5.33 15.64
CA LEU A 79 2.81 -4.30 16.61
C LEU A 79 1.71 -3.25 16.85
N THR A 80 1.00 -2.85 15.79
CA THR A 80 -0.13 -1.91 15.96
C THR A 80 -1.29 -2.57 16.71
N ARG A 81 -1.60 -3.84 16.40
CA ARG A 81 -2.61 -4.62 17.12
C ARG A 81 -2.25 -4.83 18.59
N SER A 82 -0.98 -5.11 18.91
CA SER A 82 -0.56 -5.29 20.31
C SER A 82 -0.69 -4.00 21.14
N LYS A 83 -0.79 -2.84 20.48
CA LYS A 83 -1.09 -1.54 21.09
C LYS A 83 -2.59 -1.20 21.12
N GLY A 84 -3.46 -2.15 20.76
CA GLY A 84 -4.92 -1.96 20.73
C GLY A 84 -5.45 -1.21 19.50
N LEU A 85 -4.62 -0.94 18.49
CA LEU A 85 -5.07 -0.28 17.27
C LEU A 85 -5.87 -1.26 16.40
N SER A 86 -7.04 -0.80 15.95
CA SER A 86 -7.88 -1.49 14.98
C SER A 86 -8.37 -0.49 13.93
N ARG A 87 -8.65 -0.98 12.72
CA ARG A 87 -9.12 -0.16 11.59
C ARG A 87 -10.43 -0.70 11.03
N LYS A 88 -11.28 0.19 10.54
CA LYS A 88 -12.48 -0.18 9.78
C LYS A 88 -12.12 -0.64 8.36
N LYS A 89 -13.06 -1.28 7.67
CA LYS A 89 -12.89 -1.72 6.27
C LYS A 89 -12.62 -0.57 5.28
N SER A 90 -12.95 0.68 5.64
CA SER A 90 -12.70 1.88 4.84
C SER A 90 -11.43 2.63 5.25
N GLN A 91 -10.60 2.04 6.12
CA GLN A 91 -9.43 2.69 6.70
C GLN A 91 -8.16 1.88 6.47
N PHE A 92 -7.04 2.61 6.46
CA PHE A 92 -5.69 2.06 6.54
C PHE A 92 -5.03 2.48 7.85
N LEU A 93 -3.94 1.80 8.21
CA LEU A 93 -3.00 2.30 9.20
C LEU A 93 -2.08 3.29 8.48
N GLY A 94 -2.21 4.57 8.79
CA GLY A 94 -1.39 5.64 8.22
C GLY A 94 -0.53 6.32 9.29
N PHE A 95 0.23 7.32 8.85
CA PHE A 95 1.12 8.11 9.70
C PHE A 95 0.96 9.60 9.37
N ALA A 96 0.84 10.44 10.39
CA ALA A 96 0.81 11.89 10.25
C ALA A 96 1.88 12.51 11.17
N ALA A 97 3.00 13.03 10.66
CA ALA A 97 3.38 13.22 9.26
C ALA A 97 3.79 11.93 8.51
N HIS A 98 3.85 11.99 7.17
CA HIS A 98 4.23 10.86 6.32
C HIS A 98 5.69 10.42 6.58
N PRO A 99 6.01 9.10 6.61
CA PRO A 99 7.34 8.61 7.02
C PRO A 99 8.49 9.02 6.09
N SER A 100 8.22 9.33 4.82
CA SER A 100 9.24 9.87 3.91
C SER A 100 9.77 11.25 4.32
N ILE A 101 9.03 11.98 5.17
CA ILE A 101 9.45 13.28 5.71
C ILE A 101 10.46 13.08 6.85
N SER A 102 10.21 12.11 7.73
CA SER A 102 11.07 11.81 8.88
C SER A 102 12.21 10.85 8.56
N GLY A 103 12.15 10.13 7.43
CA GLY A 103 13.10 9.10 7.04
C GLY A 103 13.00 7.80 7.86
N LYS A 104 12.02 7.68 8.76
CA LYS A 104 11.83 6.49 9.61
C LYS A 104 10.37 6.21 9.91
N LEU A 105 10.03 4.93 10.02
CA LEU A 105 8.72 4.49 10.51
C LEU A 105 8.68 4.56 12.03
N ASP A 106 7.84 5.45 12.56
CA ASP A 106 7.53 5.48 13.99
C ASP A 106 6.16 4.83 14.26
N TRP A 107 6.20 3.60 14.74
CA TRP A 107 5.01 2.81 15.05
C TRP A 107 4.20 3.36 16.24
N ALA A 108 4.69 4.34 16.99
CA ALA A 108 3.90 5.04 17.99
C ALA A 108 2.94 6.06 17.36
N LEU A 109 3.23 6.51 16.13
CA LEU A 109 2.42 7.48 15.38
C LEU A 109 1.43 6.81 14.41
N ALA A 110 1.44 5.49 14.31
CA ALA A 110 0.51 4.75 13.47
C ALA A 110 -0.92 4.92 13.98
N MET A 111 -1.83 5.30 13.09
CA MET A 111 -3.24 5.53 13.44
C MET A 111 -4.18 5.09 12.30
N PRO A 112 -5.44 4.71 12.60
CA PRO A 112 -6.42 4.43 11.56
C PRO A 112 -6.79 5.73 10.85
N MET A 113 -6.65 5.75 9.53
CA MET A 113 -6.98 6.90 8.68
C MET A 113 -7.98 6.49 7.62
N ASP A 114 -8.87 7.40 7.24
CA ASP A 114 -9.73 7.19 6.07
C ASP A 114 -8.88 6.88 4.84
N ALA A 115 -9.31 5.91 4.04
CA ALA A 115 -8.52 5.42 2.91
C ALA A 115 -8.21 6.52 1.88
N VAL A 116 -9.19 7.38 1.57
CA VAL A 116 -8.99 8.48 0.60
C VAL A 116 -8.07 9.53 1.19
N VAL A 117 -8.25 9.87 2.47
CA VAL A 117 -7.38 10.84 3.17
C VAL A 117 -5.94 10.35 3.20
N TRP A 118 -5.72 9.08 3.56
CA TRP A 118 -4.37 8.51 3.61
C TRP A 118 -3.69 8.53 2.24
N HIS A 119 -4.37 8.04 1.19
CA HIS A 119 -3.81 8.09 -0.15
C HIS A 119 -3.59 9.52 -0.66
N ALA A 120 -4.43 10.48 -0.29
CA ALA A 120 -4.23 11.88 -0.68
C ALA A 120 -2.98 12.49 -0.03
N VAL A 121 -2.71 12.15 1.25
CA VAL A 121 -1.47 12.54 1.93
C VAL A 121 -0.26 11.91 1.23
N CYS A 122 -0.27 10.59 1.02
CA CYS A 122 0.82 9.89 0.37
C CYS A 122 1.08 10.41 -1.05
N ALA A 123 0.04 10.57 -1.87
CA ALA A 123 0.17 11.06 -3.24
C ALA A 123 0.71 12.49 -3.29
N LYS A 124 0.25 13.38 -2.41
CA LYS A 124 0.79 14.74 -2.32
C LYS A 124 2.29 14.75 -2.03
N THR A 125 2.77 13.78 -1.27
CA THR A 125 4.18 13.65 -0.89
C THR A 125 5.02 12.91 -1.92
N LEU A 126 4.46 11.94 -2.66
CA LEU A 126 5.23 10.95 -3.42
C LEU A 126 4.87 10.83 -4.91
N ASP A 127 3.74 11.38 -5.39
CA ASP A 127 3.30 11.15 -6.77
C ASP A 127 4.27 11.78 -7.79
N GLY A 128 4.77 10.95 -8.71
CA GLY A 128 5.80 11.34 -9.67
C GLY A 128 7.22 11.42 -9.08
N SER A 129 7.40 11.03 -7.81
CA SER A 129 8.71 10.80 -7.21
C SER A 129 9.21 9.41 -7.60
N SER A 130 9.40 9.17 -8.90
CA SER A 130 10.07 7.96 -9.37
C SER A 130 11.56 8.11 -9.07
N ARG A 131 12.11 7.26 -8.21
CA ARG A 131 13.56 7.01 -8.16
C ARG A 131 13.89 5.84 -9.06
#